data_AF-A0A820L0K1-F1
#
_entry.id   AF-A0A820L0K1-F1
#
_cell.length_a   1.000
_cell.length_b   1.000
_cell.length_c   1.000
_cell.angle_alpha   90.00
_cell.angle_beta   90.00
_cell.angle_gamma   90.00
#
_symmetry.space_group_name_H-M   'P 1'
#
loop_
_entity.id
_entity.type
_entity.pdbx_description
1 polymer ?
#
loop_
_entity_poly.entity_id
_entity_poly.type
_entity_poly.pdbx_seq_one_letter_code
_entity_poly.pdbx_strand_id
1 'polypeptide(L)'
;IICKKYLPLFNHQILSLRLSDDDNTPQQISLFLSYGLQLQRFTHLQTISLSHIHSSCILNKLLTDCLYLPSLTHFTLTNCRISIDQISTDHLYNQIWSLPKLTYCYIDINFSDRNYFPKPTIISTSLKSLHIPNISCDFNELIHLFQVTPNLQYVSIVFTDYTDEYDLSLFYLPITRLKLSFDCSLNILQYFLQNLSNLQHLTLETSNIYMNGYEWEDFICKYLPKL
;
A
#
# COMPACT_ATOMS: atom_id res chain seq x y z
N ILE A 1 26.33 2.04 21.21
CA ILE A 1 26.10 2.14 22.69
C ILE A 1 24.74 2.74 23.02
N ILE A 2 24.32 3.85 22.38
CA ILE A 2 23.03 4.51 22.65
C ILE A 2 21.83 3.58 22.42
N CYS A 3 21.72 2.95 21.24
CA CYS A 3 20.59 2.07 20.93
C CYS A 3 20.50 0.83 21.82
N LYS A 4 21.64 0.24 22.21
CA LYS A 4 21.67 -0.97 23.07
C LYS A 4 21.35 -0.66 24.54
N LYS A 5 21.85 0.47 25.07
CA LYS A 5 21.81 0.75 26.51
C LYS A 5 20.66 1.68 26.92
N TYR A 6 20.27 2.63 26.09
CA TYR A 6 19.33 3.69 26.45
C TYR A 6 17.97 3.55 25.77
N LEU A 7 17.92 3.05 24.53
CA LEU A 7 16.63 2.84 23.83
C LEU A 7 15.61 2.01 24.64
N PRO A 8 16.02 0.93 25.34
CA PRO A 8 15.09 0.17 26.17
C PRO A 8 14.42 0.97 27.31
N LEU A 9 15.03 2.08 27.75
CA LEU A 9 14.51 2.90 28.86
C LEU A 9 13.34 3.80 28.45
N PHE A 10 13.22 4.10 27.15
CA PHE A 10 12.22 5.03 26.61
C PHE A 10 11.38 4.40 25.49
N ASN A 11 11.37 3.06 25.38
CA ASN A 11 10.62 2.32 24.37
C ASN A 11 9.11 2.68 24.33
N HIS A 12 8.52 2.97 25.49
CA HIS A 12 7.14 3.38 25.63
C HIS A 12 6.87 4.82 25.16
N GLN A 13 7.90 5.62 24.89
CA GLN A 13 7.77 7.00 24.41
C GLN A 13 7.97 7.11 22.89
N ILE A 14 8.43 6.04 22.25
CA ILE A 14 8.70 6.01 20.81
C ILE A 14 7.38 5.79 20.07
N LEU A 15 6.95 6.84 19.37
CA LEU A 15 5.74 6.84 18.54
C LEU A 15 6.00 6.47 17.09
N SER A 16 7.23 6.69 16.61
CA SER A 16 7.62 6.43 15.22
C SER A 16 9.00 5.79 15.18
N LEU A 17 9.13 4.77 14.32
CA LEU A 17 10.37 4.06 14.09
C LEU A 17 10.62 3.95 12.60
N ARG A 18 11.81 4.35 12.17
CA ARG A 18 12.30 4.13 10.81
C ARG A 18 13.51 3.21 10.86
N LEU A 19 13.48 2.15 10.06
CA LEU A 19 14.60 1.23 9.88
C LEU A 19 14.93 1.11 8.39
N SER A 20 16.21 1.27 8.03
CA SER A 20 16.68 1.25 6.64
C SER A 20 18.00 0.49 6.53
N ASP A 21 18.12 -0.37 5.53
CA ASP A 21 19.41 -0.99 5.13
C ASP A 21 19.93 -0.36 3.82
N ASP A 22 19.88 0.97 3.71
CA ASP A 22 20.45 1.70 2.56
C ASP A 22 21.97 1.87 2.64
N ASP A 23 22.55 2.50 1.60
CA ASP A 23 23.99 2.74 1.49
C ASP A 23 24.59 3.51 2.68
N ASN A 24 23.82 4.36 3.36
CA ASN A 24 24.27 5.12 4.52
C ASN A 24 24.11 4.34 5.84
N THR A 25 23.18 3.39 5.89
CA THR A 25 22.88 2.58 7.10
C THR A 25 22.89 1.08 6.83
N PRO A 26 23.96 0.51 6.25
CA PRO A 26 23.99 -0.91 5.91
C PRO A 26 23.84 -1.78 7.17
N GLN A 27 23.01 -2.83 7.08
CA GLN A 27 22.76 -3.81 8.15
C GLN A 27 22.18 -3.23 9.46
N GLN A 28 21.68 -1.99 9.44
CA GLN A 28 21.04 -1.36 10.60
C GLN A 28 19.94 -2.24 11.18
N ILE A 29 19.12 -2.86 10.33
CA ILE A 29 18.00 -3.69 10.77
C ILE A 29 18.51 -4.94 11.48
N SER A 30 19.52 -5.59 10.91
CA SER A 30 20.15 -6.76 11.52
C SER A 30 20.78 -6.41 12.87
N LEU A 31 21.46 -5.26 12.95
CA LEU A 31 22.05 -4.77 14.20
C LEU A 31 20.99 -4.44 15.25
N PHE A 32 19.90 -3.77 14.86
CA PHE A 32 18.75 -3.48 15.72
C PHE A 32 18.19 -4.76 16.33
N LEU A 33 17.93 -5.77 15.51
CA LEU A 33 17.42 -7.07 15.96
C LEU A 33 18.45 -7.81 16.85
N SER A 34 19.75 -7.72 16.55
CA SER A 34 20.82 -8.33 17.35
C SER A 34 20.91 -7.78 18.78
N TYR A 35 20.42 -6.57 19.02
CA TYR A 35 20.33 -5.97 20.35
C TYR A 35 19.11 -6.42 21.16
N GLY A 36 18.31 -7.37 20.64
CA GLY A 36 17.08 -7.82 21.29
C GLY A 36 15.98 -6.76 21.30
N LEU A 37 16.05 -5.80 20.37
CA LEU A 37 15.02 -4.79 20.16
C LEU A 37 13.96 -5.38 19.22
N GLN A 38 12.99 -6.08 19.80
CA GLN A 38 11.80 -6.55 19.08
C GLN A 38 10.76 -5.43 19.02
N LEU A 39 9.99 -5.36 17.93
CA LEU A 39 9.05 -4.23 17.75
C LEU A 39 7.94 -4.25 18.80
N GLN A 40 7.52 -5.42 19.27
CA GLN A 40 6.50 -5.58 20.33
C GLN A 40 6.80 -4.81 21.63
N ARG A 41 8.06 -4.40 21.86
CA ARG A 41 8.46 -3.60 23.04
C ARG A 41 8.03 -2.14 22.94
N PHE A 42 7.68 -1.63 21.76
CA PHE A 42 7.27 -0.24 21.54
C PHE A 42 5.74 -0.15 21.53
N THR A 43 5.12 -0.35 22.69
CA THR A 43 3.65 -0.50 22.82
C THR A 43 2.83 0.71 22.33
N HIS A 44 3.44 1.90 22.31
CA HIS A 44 2.83 3.14 21.80
C HIS A 44 3.26 3.48 20.37
N LEU A 45 3.97 2.58 19.68
CA LEU A 45 4.39 2.81 18.30
C LEU A 45 3.16 2.95 17.39
N GLN A 46 3.05 4.10 16.74
CA GLN A 46 1.96 4.45 15.83
C GLN A 46 2.39 4.34 14.37
N THR A 47 3.66 4.59 14.10
CA THR A 47 4.21 4.63 12.74
C THR A 47 5.45 3.75 12.65
N ILE A 48 5.50 2.92 11.61
CA ILE A 48 6.72 2.22 11.23
C ILE A 48 7.00 2.41 9.74
N SER A 49 8.25 2.75 9.44
CA SER A 49 8.75 2.86 8.08
C SER A 49 9.95 1.96 7.91
N LEU A 50 9.85 0.99 7.01
CA LEU A 50 10.89 0.05 6.68
C LEU A 50 11.35 0.31 5.25
N SER A 51 12.65 0.44 5.04
CA SER A 51 13.17 0.71 3.70
C SER A 51 14.39 -0.13 3.34
N HIS A 52 14.55 -0.40 2.05
CA HIS A 52 15.70 -1.13 1.50
C HIS A 52 15.91 -2.53 2.13
N ILE A 53 14.80 -3.22 2.45
CA ILE A 53 14.89 -4.60 2.95
C ILE A 53 15.06 -5.56 1.78
N HIS A 54 16.09 -6.40 1.87
CA HIS A 54 16.37 -7.45 0.89
C HIS A 54 16.11 -8.88 1.37
N SER A 55 15.93 -9.05 2.69
CA SER A 55 15.68 -10.36 3.30
C SER A 55 14.20 -10.53 3.62
N SER A 56 13.56 -11.51 2.98
CA SER A 56 12.19 -11.91 3.26
C SER A 56 12.03 -12.32 4.74
N CYS A 57 12.98 -13.06 5.29
CA CYS A 57 13.00 -13.50 6.68
C CYS A 57 12.99 -12.33 7.66
N ILE A 58 13.78 -11.29 7.40
CA ILE A 58 13.80 -10.07 8.22
C ILE A 58 12.45 -9.35 8.12
N LEU A 59 11.92 -9.17 6.91
CA LEU A 59 10.64 -8.52 6.71
C LEU A 59 9.50 -9.26 7.43
N ASN A 60 9.44 -10.58 7.29
CA ASN A 60 8.46 -11.44 7.95
C ASN A 60 8.52 -11.32 9.47
N LYS A 61 9.73 -11.32 10.03
CA LYS A 61 9.93 -11.15 11.46
C LYS A 61 9.41 -9.80 11.94
N LEU A 62 9.72 -8.73 11.22
CA LEU A 62 9.23 -7.39 11.55
C LEU A 62 7.71 -7.29 11.42
N LEU A 63 7.12 -7.84 10.36
CA LEU A 63 5.67 -7.89 10.16
C LEU A 63 4.97 -8.69 11.26
N THR A 64 5.54 -9.83 11.65
CA THR A 64 5.03 -10.64 12.77
C THR A 64 5.05 -9.85 14.07
N ASP A 65 6.14 -9.14 14.38
CA ASP A 65 6.18 -8.28 15.57
C ASP A 65 5.15 -7.13 15.50
N CYS A 66 4.85 -6.61 14.30
CA CYS A 66 3.87 -5.54 14.10
C CYS A 66 2.45 -5.96 14.45
N LEU A 67 2.10 -7.25 14.33
CA LEU A 67 0.78 -7.75 14.72
C LEU A 67 0.48 -7.53 16.21
N TYR A 68 1.53 -7.44 17.04
CA TYR A 68 1.43 -7.23 18.48
C TYR A 68 1.50 -5.75 18.87
N LEU A 69 1.48 -4.81 17.91
CA LEU A 69 1.52 -3.38 18.17
C LEU A 69 0.10 -2.80 18.24
N PRO A 70 -0.45 -2.56 19.45
CA PRO A 70 -1.84 -2.16 19.61
C PRO A 70 -2.14 -0.74 19.14
N SER A 71 -1.11 0.07 18.83
CA SER A 71 -1.23 1.48 18.47
C SER A 71 -0.84 1.74 17.01
N LEU A 72 -0.40 0.72 16.26
CA LEU A 72 0.13 0.90 14.91
C LEU A 72 -0.99 1.28 13.94
N THR A 73 -0.87 2.47 13.36
CA THR A 73 -1.85 3.06 12.43
C THR A 73 -1.25 3.35 11.07
N HIS A 74 0.07 3.51 10.99
CA HIS A 74 0.79 3.85 9.76
C HIS A 74 1.91 2.85 9.50
N PHE A 75 1.88 2.23 8.34
CA PHE A 75 2.89 1.28 7.89
C PHE A 75 3.43 1.69 6.52
N THR A 76 4.74 1.66 6.36
CA THR A 76 5.40 2.05 5.11
C THR A 76 6.51 1.06 4.78
N LEU A 77 6.47 0.50 3.57
CA LEU A 77 7.57 -0.21 2.92
C LEU A 77 8.06 0.62 1.75
N THR A 78 9.36 0.88 1.67
CA THR A 78 9.94 1.68 0.58
C THR A 78 11.17 1.02 0.00
N ASN A 79 11.25 0.93 -1.32
CA ASN A 79 12.40 0.34 -2.02
C ASN A 79 12.80 -1.06 -1.51
N CYS A 80 11.86 -1.88 -1.05
CA CYS A 80 12.16 -3.25 -0.62
C CYS A 80 12.30 -4.15 -1.85
N ARG A 81 13.30 -5.04 -1.87
CA ARG A 81 13.48 -6.02 -2.96
C ARG A 81 13.58 -7.42 -2.41
N ILE A 82 12.53 -8.23 -2.58
CA ILE A 82 12.40 -9.52 -1.91
C ILE A 82 12.47 -10.66 -2.93
N SER A 83 13.32 -11.67 -2.67
CA SER A 83 13.30 -12.93 -3.43
C SER A 83 12.13 -13.81 -2.96
N ILE A 84 11.41 -14.39 -3.93
CA ILE A 84 10.17 -15.16 -3.72
C ILE A 84 10.44 -16.52 -3.08
N ASP A 85 11.66 -17.03 -3.19
CA ASP A 85 12.07 -18.39 -2.78
C ASP A 85 11.82 -18.71 -1.29
N GLN A 86 11.44 -17.72 -0.48
CA GLN A 86 11.39 -17.83 0.97
C GLN A 86 10.02 -17.52 1.57
N ILE A 87 9.14 -16.76 0.89
CA ILE A 87 7.82 -16.35 1.40
C ILE A 87 6.83 -16.19 0.25
N SER A 88 5.62 -16.77 0.39
CA SER A 88 4.54 -16.48 -0.56
C SER A 88 4.11 -15.02 -0.44
N THR A 89 3.98 -14.33 -1.57
CA THR A 89 3.50 -12.94 -1.66
C THR A 89 2.21 -12.73 -0.87
N ASP A 90 1.32 -13.72 -0.94
CA ASP A 90 0.02 -13.69 -0.26
C ASP A 90 0.17 -13.70 1.26
N HIS A 91 1.16 -14.42 1.80
CA HIS A 91 1.45 -14.43 3.24
C HIS A 91 1.87 -13.03 3.71
N LEU A 92 2.76 -12.37 2.97
CA LEU A 92 3.23 -11.01 3.28
C LEU A 92 2.06 -10.02 3.29
N TYR A 93 1.24 -10.03 2.24
CA TYR A 93 0.08 -9.13 2.17
C TYR A 93 -0.95 -9.43 3.26
N ASN A 94 -1.20 -10.71 3.55
CA ASN A 94 -2.09 -11.11 4.64
C ASN A 94 -1.62 -10.61 6.00
N GLN A 95 -0.31 -10.60 6.27
CA GLN A 95 0.21 -10.03 7.51
C GLN A 95 -0.05 -8.53 7.62
N ILE A 96 0.16 -7.78 6.54
CA ILE A 96 -0.12 -6.33 6.50
C ILE A 96 -1.63 -6.08 6.68
N TRP A 97 -2.48 -6.82 5.97
CA TRP A 97 -3.95 -6.66 6.04
C TRP A 97 -4.54 -7.07 7.40
N SER A 98 -3.85 -7.95 8.12
CA SER A 98 -4.24 -8.39 9.48
C SER A 98 -3.93 -7.35 10.57
N LEU A 99 -3.25 -6.24 10.26
CA LEU A 99 -2.89 -5.23 11.26
C LEU A 99 -4.16 -4.50 11.75
N PRO A 100 -4.55 -4.66 13.03
CA PRO A 100 -5.91 -4.39 13.48
C PRO A 100 -6.30 -2.90 13.49
N LYS A 101 -5.32 -2.00 13.61
CA LYS A 101 -5.54 -0.55 13.63
C LYS A 101 -4.90 0.19 12.46
N LEU A 102 -4.39 -0.54 11.47
CA LEU A 102 -3.70 0.06 10.33
C LEU A 102 -4.69 0.90 9.52
N THR A 103 -4.50 2.22 9.49
CA THR A 103 -5.33 3.14 8.71
C THR A 103 -4.65 3.60 7.43
N TYR A 104 -3.31 3.63 7.43
CA TYR A 104 -2.49 4.10 6.31
C TYR A 104 -1.44 3.06 5.97
N CYS A 105 -1.38 2.68 4.70
CA CYS A 105 -0.37 1.76 4.18
C CYS A 105 0.26 2.30 2.90
N TYR A 106 1.59 2.28 2.86
CA TYR A 106 2.36 2.54 1.65
C TYR A 106 3.23 1.32 1.37
N ILE A 107 3.09 0.74 0.18
CA ILE A 107 3.76 -0.49 -0.22
C ILE A 107 4.51 -0.25 -1.52
N ASP A 108 5.82 -0.17 -1.40
CA ASP A 108 6.73 -0.14 -2.52
C ASP A 108 7.74 -1.29 -2.35
N ILE A 109 7.38 -2.41 -2.97
CA ILE A 109 8.09 -3.68 -2.93
C ILE A 109 8.24 -4.20 -4.36
N ASN A 110 9.44 -4.65 -4.68
CA ASN A 110 9.76 -5.32 -5.93
C ASN A 110 10.16 -6.75 -5.62
N PHE A 111 9.64 -7.72 -6.38
CA PHE A 111 10.06 -9.11 -6.23
C PHE A 111 10.93 -9.53 -7.40
N SER A 112 11.95 -10.37 -7.13
CA SER A 112 13.01 -10.70 -8.08
C SER A 112 12.53 -11.17 -9.45
N ASP A 113 11.40 -11.87 -9.49
CA ASP A 113 10.96 -12.57 -10.70
C ASP A 113 9.84 -11.82 -11.42
N ARG A 114 8.95 -11.16 -10.66
CA ARG A 114 7.79 -10.38 -11.16
C ARG A 114 7.31 -9.40 -10.11
N ASN A 115 6.62 -8.35 -10.53
CA ASN A 115 5.82 -7.54 -9.60
C ASN A 115 4.48 -8.24 -9.37
N TYR A 116 4.10 -8.43 -8.10
CA TYR A 116 2.82 -9.04 -7.71
C TYR A 116 1.94 -8.02 -7.03
N PHE A 117 0.82 -7.67 -7.66
CA PHE A 117 -0.17 -6.84 -7.02
C PHE A 117 -0.75 -7.53 -5.78
N PRO A 118 -1.11 -6.79 -4.71
CA PRO A 118 -1.66 -7.40 -3.51
C PRO A 118 -2.92 -8.22 -3.77
N LYS A 119 -2.86 -9.52 -3.42
CA LYS A 119 -3.99 -10.45 -3.39
C LYS A 119 -4.20 -11.06 -1.99
N PRO A 120 -4.42 -10.24 -0.95
CA PRO A 120 -4.63 -10.76 0.39
C PRO A 120 -5.98 -11.48 0.48
N THR A 121 -6.01 -12.61 1.16
CA THR A 121 -7.25 -13.35 1.46
C THR A 121 -7.90 -12.88 2.76
N ILE A 122 -7.25 -11.98 3.49
CA ILE A 122 -7.72 -11.41 4.75
C ILE A 122 -8.36 -10.04 4.51
N ILE A 123 -9.56 -9.84 5.06
CA ILE A 123 -10.28 -8.58 5.00
C ILE A 123 -9.71 -7.61 6.04
N SER A 124 -9.24 -6.44 5.59
CA SER A 124 -8.85 -5.34 6.46
C SER A 124 -10.03 -4.38 6.66
N THR A 125 -10.52 -4.27 7.90
CA THR A 125 -11.61 -3.35 8.25
C THR A 125 -11.12 -1.99 8.75
N SER A 126 -9.81 -1.85 9.00
CA SER A 126 -9.19 -0.64 9.54
C SER A 126 -8.58 0.26 8.46
N LEU A 127 -8.15 -0.32 7.34
CA LEU A 127 -7.40 0.38 6.30
C LEU A 127 -8.28 1.40 5.56
N LYS A 128 -7.79 2.65 5.51
CA LYS A 128 -8.48 3.78 4.87
C LYS A 128 -7.69 4.40 3.72
N SER A 129 -6.36 4.27 3.73
CA SER A 129 -5.47 4.86 2.74
C SER A 129 -4.43 3.84 2.30
N LEU A 130 -4.34 3.60 0.99
CA LEU A 130 -3.40 2.65 0.41
C LEU A 130 -2.65 3.28 -0.77
N HIS A 131 -1.33 3.12 -0.77
CA HIS A 131 -0.44 3.60 -1.85
C HIS A 131 0.44 2.46 -2.35
N ILE A 132 0.45 2.21 -3.65
CA ILE A 132 1.23 1.17 -4.31
C ILE A 132 1.82 1.76 -5.61
N PRO A 133 2.92 2.54 -5.55
CA PRO A 133 3.32 3.39 -6.67
C PRO A 133 4.11 2.72 -7.80
N ASN A 134 4.49 1.44 -7.68
CA ASN A 134 5.36 0.77 -8.67
C ASN A 134 4.85 -0.61 -9.09
N ILE A 135 3.60 -0.94 -8.75
CA ILE A 135 2.98 -2.21 -9.09
C ILE A 135 1.71 -1.89 -9.85
N SER A 136 1.64 -2.37 -11.09
CA SER A 136 0.44 -2.28 -11.91
C SER A 136 -0.59 -3.32 -11.48
N CYS A 137 -1.87 -2.96 -11.57
CA CYS A 137 -2.97 -3.90 -11.45
C CYS A 137 -3.87 -3.90 -12.68
N ASP A 138 -4.51 -5.04 -12.90
CA ASP A 138 -5.69 -5.15 -13.75
C ASP A 138 -7.00 -4.84 -12.98
N PHE A 139 -8.12 -4.86 -13.68
CA PHE A 139 -9.43 -4.57 -13.10
C PHE A 139 -9.89 -5.62 -12.07
N ASN A 140 -9.60 -6.90 -12.30
CA ASN A 140 -9.99 -7.97 -11.38
C ASN A 140 -9.21 -7.89 -10.06
N GLU A 141 -7.93 -7.57 -10.13
CA GLU A 141 -7.06 -7.33 -8.99
C GLU A 141 -7.54 -6.14 -8.16
N LEU A 142 -7.98 -5.08 -8.85
CA LEU A 142 -8.53 -3.90 -8.21
C LEU A 142 -9.88 -4.19 -7.53
N ILE A 143 -10.78 -4.93 -8.19
CA ILE A 143 -12.04 -5.40 -7.57
C ILE A 143 -11.74 -6.20 -6.31
N HIS A 144 -10.85 -7.19 -6.42
CA HIS A 144 -10.47 -8.03 -5.30
C HIS A 144 -9.93 -7.19 -4.14
N LEU A 145 -9.04 -6.22 -4.42
CA LEU A 145 -8.51 -5.29 -3.43
C LEU A 145 -9.64 -4.58 -2.68
N PHE A 146 -10.65 -4.06 -3.38
CA PHE A 146 -11.76 -3.35 -2.74
C PHE A 146 -12.67 -4.28 -1.91
N GLN A 147 -12.86 -5.53 -2.34
CA GLN A 147 -13.62 -6.52 -1.57
C GLN A 147 -12.94 -6.83 -0.22
N VAL A 148 -11.61 -6.87 -0.19
CA VAL A 148 -10.83 -7.16 1.02
C VAL A 148 -10.41 -5.90 1.79
N THR A 149 -10.81 -4.71 1.33
CA THR A 149 -10.57 -3.42 2.01
C THR A 149 -11.82 -2.51 1.97
N PRO A 150 -12.94 -2.96 2.55
CA PRO A 150 -14.24 -2.30 2.37
C PRO A 150 -14.32 -0.85 2.90
N ASN A 151 -13.39 -0.42 3.76
CA ASN A 151 -13.37 0.93 4.33
C ASN A 151 -12.34 1.87 3.66
N LEU A 152 -11.80 1.46 2.51
CA LEU A 152 -10.79 2.22 1.79
C LEU A 152 -11.39 3.51 1.21
N GLN A 153 -10.79 4.65 1.53
CA GLN A 153 -11.24 5.98 1.12
C GLN A 153 -10.26 6.64 0.17
N TYR A 154 -8.96 6.36 0.35
CA TYR A 154 -7.88 6.85 -0.49
C TYR A 154 -7.12 5.69 -1.14
N VAL A 155 -6.92 5.77 -2.45
CA VAL A 155 -6.08 4.83 -3.21
C VAL A 155 -5.14 5.58 -4.15
N SER A 156 -3.88 5.14 -4.18
CA SER A 156 -2.88 5.53 -5.17
C SER A 156 -2.26 4.29 -5.81
N ILE A 157 -2.55 4.04 -7.08
CA ILE A 157 -2.10 2.84 -7.81
C ILE A 157 -1.72 3.14 -9.26
N VAL A 158 -1.00 2.20 -9.86
CA VAL A 158 -0.77 2.15 -11.30
C VAL A 158 -1.79 1.16 -11.89
N PHE A 159 -2.56 1.61 -12.87
CA PHE A 159 -3.59 0.80 -13.51
C PHE A 159 -3.22 0.51 -14.96
N THR A 160 -3.10 -0.77 -15.29
CA THR A 160 -2.80 -1.25 -16.63
C THR A 160 -3.68 -2.45 -16.93
N ASP A 161 -4.62 -2.29 -17.84
CA ASP A 161 -5.48 -3.37 -18.28
C ASP A 161 -5.79 -3.22 -19.76
N TYR A 162 -5.65 -4.33 -20.46
CA TYR A 162 -5.79 -4.43 -21.92
C TYR A 162 -6.99 -5.29 -22.31
N THR A 163 -7.79 -5.71 -21.33
CA THR A 163 -9.03 -6.45 -21.56
C THR A 163 -10.19 -5.46 -21.74
N ASP A 164 -11.06 -5.69 -22.71
CA ASP A 164 -12.20 -4.79 -23.00
C ASP A 164 -13.54 -5.33 -22.45
N GLU A 165 -13.52 -6.50 -21.80
CA GLU A 165 -14.72 -7.21 -21.33
C GLU A 165 -14.77 -7.24 -19.79
N TYR A 166 -15.54 -6.34 -19.19
CA TYR A 166 -15.76 -6.30 -17.74
C TYR A 166 -17.24 -6.42 -17.40
N ASP A 167 -17.56 -7.26 -16.42
CA ASP A 167 -18.85 -7.19 -15.74
C ASP A 167 -18.80 -6.06 -14.69
N LEU A 168 -19.38 -4.93 -15.06
CA LEU A 168 -19.33 -3.67 -14.34
C LEU A 168 -20.47 -3.51 -13.32
N SER A 169 -21.32 -4.52 -13.15
CA SER A 169 -22.58 -4.40 -12.41
C SER A 169 -22.46 -4.44 -10.88
N LEU A 170 -21.26 -4.62 -10.33
CA LEU A 170 -21.14 -5.25 -9.00
C LEU A 170 -20.62 -4.39 -7.84
N PHE A 171 -20.13 -3.16 -8.01
CA PHE A 171 -19.40 -2.53 -6.89
C PHE A 171 -19.67 -1.04 -6.68
N TYR A 172 -20.20 -0.72 -5.50
CA TYR A 172 -20.18 0.62 -4.94
C TYR A 172 -18.87 0.80 -4.15
N LEU A 173 -18.00 1.67 -4.64
CA LEU A 173 -16.70 1.93 -4.01
C LEU A 173 -16.80 3.16 -3.10
N PRO A 174 -16.45 3.05 -1.80
CA PRO A 174 -16.47 4.18 -0.86
C PRO A 174 -15.28 5.14 -1.03
N ILE A 175 -14.62 5.09 -2.19
CA ILE A 175 -13.44 5.89 -2.51
C ILE A 175 -13.86 7.35 -2.68
N THR A 176 -13.23 8.21 -1.89
CA THR A 176 -13.41 9.67 -1.95
C THR A 176 -12.20 10.35 -2.58
N ARG A 177 -11.03 9.71 -2.55
CA ARG A 177 -9.79 10.25 -3.08
C ARG A 177 -9.04 9.20 -3.88
N LEU A 178 -8.64 9.55 -5.08
CA LEU A 178 -8.00 8.63 -6.01
C LEU A 178 -6.81 9.30 -6.68
N LYS A 179 -5.67 8.62 -6.66
CA LYS A 179 -4.54 8.89 -7.53
C LYS A 179 -4.31 7.71 -8.46
N LEU A 180 -4.33 7.94 -9.76
CA LEU A 180 -4.09 6.91 -10.77
C LEU A 180 -2.96 7.33 -11.70
N SER A 181 -2.00 6.43 -11.89
CA SER A 181 -1.21 6.38 -13.12
C SER A 181 -1.91 5.39 -14.06
N PHE A 182 -2.49 5.90 -15.14
CA PHE A 182 -3.43 5.17 -15.99
C PHE A 182 -2.87 5.00 -17.39
N ASP A 183 -2.64 3.74 -17.77
CA ASP A 183 -2.05 3.36 -19.07
C ASP A 183 -3.02 2.46 -19.86
N CYS A 184 -4.26 2.94 -20.07
CA CYS A 184 -5.29 2.20 -20.81
C CYS A 184 -6.08 3.13 -21.75
N SER A 185 -7.12 2.59 -22.39
CA SER A 185 -8.02 3.35 -23.26
C SER A 185 -8.91 4.33 -22.49
N LEU A 186 -9.34 5.40 -23.15
CA LEU A 186 -10.28 6.37 -22.59
C LEU A 186 -11.60 5.72 -22.16
N ASN A 187 -12.07 4.71 -22.90
CA ASN A 187 -13.31 4.00 -22.57
C ASN A 187 -13.22 3.34 -21.19
N ILE A 188 -12.12 2.62 -20.91
CA ILE A 188 -11.88 1.99 -19.61
C ILE A 188 -11.85 3.04 -18.49
N LEU A 189 -11.23 4.20 -18.72
CA LEU A 189 -11.22 5.29 -17.74
C LEU A 189 -12.65 5.80 -17.45
N GLN A 190 -13.46 6.01 -18.49
CA GLN A 190 -14.85 6.45 -18.34
C GLN A 190 -15.64 5.45 -17.49
N TYR A 191 -15.53 4.15 -17.81
CA TYR A 191 -16.21 3.09 -17.07
C TYR A 191 -15.74 3.02 -15.61
N PHE A 192 -14.44 3.14 -15.37
CA PHE A 192 -13.88 3.12 -14.03
C PHE A 192 -14.42 4.29 -13.18
N LEU A 193 -14.41 5.51 -13.70
CA LEU A 193 -14.81 6.70 -12.96
C LEU A 193 -16.32 6.80 -12.73
N GLN A 194 -17.16 6.29 -13.64
CA GLN A 194 -18.62 6.24 -13.47
C GLN A 194 -19.05 5.48 -12.20
N ASN A 195 -18.26 4.48 -11.78
CA ASN A 195 -18.54 3.68 -10.60
C ASN A 195 -18.06 4.34 -9.28
N LEU A 196 -17.34 5.46 -9.36
CA LEU A 196 -16.81 6.18 -8.20
C LEU A 196 -17.70 7.35 -7.80
N SER A 197 -18.96 7.04 -7.49
CA SER A 197 -19.99 8.06 -7.20
C SER A 197 -19.68 8.97 -5.98
N ASN A 198 -18.72 8.63 -5.13
CA ASN A 198 -18.32 9.44 -3.97
C ASN A 198 -16.99 10.18 -4.16
N LEU A 199 -16.42 10.13 -5.36
CA LEU A 199 -15.12 10.73 -5.61
C LEU A 199 -15.19 12.26 -5.45
N GLN A 200 -14.29 12.79 -4.62
CA GLN A 200 -14.15 14.22 -4.30
C GLN A 200 -12.80 14.77 -4.73
N HIS A 201 -11.80 13.89 -4.89
CA HIS A 201 -10.47 14.28 -5.37
C HIS A 201 -9.94 13.23 -6.35
N LEU A 202 -9.57 13.68 -7.54
CA LEU A 202 -8.91 12.86 -8.55
C LEU A 202 -7.55 13.47 -8.90
N THR A 203 -6.50 12.66 -8.85
CA THR A 203 -5.22 12.93 -9.51
C THR A 203 -5.03 11.85 -10.56
N LEU A 204 -4.86 12.27 -11.81
CA LEU A 204 -4.79 11.36 -12.94
C LEU A 204 -3.55 11.69 -13.77
N GLU A 205 -2.69 10.70 -13.95
CA GLU A 205 -1.51 10.74 -14.80
C GLU A 205 -1.79 9.74 -15.95
N THR A 206 -1.83 10.20 -17.20
CA THR A 206 -2.17 9.35 -18.37
C THR A 206 -1.05 9.34 -19.40
N SER A 207 -0.77 8.17 -19.97
CA SER A 207 0.20 7.98 -21.07
C SER A 207 -0.45 7.88 -22.45
N ASN A 208 -1.64 7.28 -22.54
CA ASN A 208 -2.29 6.95 -23.83
C ASN A 208 -3.59 7.72 -24.10
N ILE A 209 -3.87 8.76 -23.31
CA ILE A 209 -5.06 9.60 -23.46
C ILE A 209 -4.64 10.98 -23.92
N TYR A 210 -5.02 11.33 -25.13
CA TYR A 210 -4.75 12.64 -25.73
C TYR A 210 -6.07 13.39 -25.83
N MET A 211 -6.35 14.22 -24.82
CA MET A 211 -7.52 15.10 -24.80
C MET A 211 -7.08 16.56 -24.71
N ASN A 212 -7.74 17.42 -25.47
CA ASN A 212 -7.62 18.86 -25.35
C ASN A 212 -8.43 19.38 -24.14
N GLY A 213 -8.33 20.69 -23.86
CA GLY A 213 -9.00 21.29 -22.69
C GLY A 213 -10.52 21.15 -22.68
N TYR A 214 -11.19 21.27 -23.84
CA TYR A 214 -12.64 21.13 -23.95
C TYR A 214 -13.08 19.67 -23.75
N GLU A 215 -12.32 18.73 -24.30
CA GLU A 215 -12.59 17.30 -24.11
C GLU A 215 -12.46 16.89 -22.63
N TRP A 216 -11.48 17.44 -21.91
CA TRP A 216 -11.37 17.27 -20.46
C TRP A 216 -12.53 17.89 -19.69
N GLU A 217 -12.97 19.10 -20.06
CA GLU A 217 -14.11 19.76 -19.43
C GLU A 217 -15.39 18.92 -19.59
N ASP A 218 -15.71 18.50 -20.82
CA ASP A 218 -16.86 17.64 -21.11
C ASP A 218 -16.78 16.31 -20.34
N PHE A 219 -15.59 15.71 -20.29
CA PHE A 219 -15.34 14.47 -19.56
C PHE A 219 -15.63 14.63 -18.06
N ILE A 220 -15.11 15.69 -17.44
CA ILE A 220 -15.29 15.99 -16.01
C ILE A 220 -16.77 16.24 -15.72
N CYS A 221 -17.43 17.10 -16.50
CA CYS A 221 -18.84 17.42 -16.31
C CYS A 221 -19.74 16.17 -16.42
N LYS A 222 -19.41 15.24 -17.31
CA LYS A 222 -20.22 14.04 -17.54
C LYS A 222 -19.98 12.92 -16.53
N TYR A 223 -18.73 12.65 -16.17
CA TYR A 223 -18.36 11.45 -15.40
C TYR A 223 -17.90 11.74 -13.98
N LEU A 224 -17.62 13.00 -13.64
CA LEU A 224 -17.11 13.42 -12.34
C LEU A 224 -17.89 14.61 -11.77
N PRO A 225 -19.24 14.58 -11.72
CA PRO A 225 -20.05 15.75 -11.41
C PRO A 225 -19.92 16.27 -9.96
N LYS A 226 -19.18 15.56 -9.09
CA LYS A 226 -18.92 15.96 -7.69
C LYS A 226 -17.53 16.56 -7.47
N LEU A 227 -16.68 16.63 -8.50
CA LEU A 227 -15.36 17.26 -8.44
C LEU A 227 -15.42 18.78 -8.62
#